data_AF-A0A3B9PXV9-F1
#
_entry.id   AF-A0A3B9PXV9-F1
#
_cell.length_a   1.000
_cell.length_b   1.000
_cell.length_c   1.000
_cell.angle_alpha   90.00
_cell.angle_beta   90.00
_cell.angle_gamma   90.00
#
_symmetry.space_group_name_H-M   'P 1'
#
loop_
_entity.id
_entity.type
_entity.pdbx_description
1 polymer ?
#
loop_
_entity_poly.entity_id
_entity_poly.type
_entity_poly.pdbx_seq_one_letter_code
_entity_poly.pdbx_strand_id
1 'polypeptide(L)' 'LGYKLKATGTMDADTVAAVKAFQTDRGLYSYGVLDYSTMNELDKAALAYITSVGEKNDLQLEKAMELLK' A
#
# COMPACT_ATOMS: atom_id res chain seq x y z
N LEU A 1 0.30 -0.61 -3.17
CA LEU A 1 1.06 -1.80 -2.68
C LEU A 1 0.54 -3.14 -3.20
N GLY A 2 -0.69 -3.24 -3.72
CA GLY A 2 -1.17 -4.46 -4.39
C GLY A 2 -1.98 -5.41 -3.50
N TYR A 3 -1.94 -5.26 -2.18
CA TYR A 3 -2.76 -6.04 -1.24
C TYR A 3 -4.22 -5.55 -1.27
N LYS A 4 -5.16 -6.45 -1.54
CA LYS A 4 -6.61 -6.17 -1.55
C LYS A 4 -7.19 -6.53 -0.18
N LEU A 5 -7.53 -5.51 0.60
CA LEU A 5 -8.10 -5.65 1.93
C LEU A 5 -9.33 -4.75 2.08
N LYS A 6 -10.21 -5.10 3.02
CA LYS A 6 -11.28 -4.21 3.47
C LYS A 6 -10.73 -3.32 4.58
N ALA A 7 -10.85 -2.01 4.43
CA ALA A 7 -10.48 -1.07 5.47
C ALA A 7 -11.53 -1.08 6.59
N THR A 8 -11.37 -2.00 7.56
CA THR A 8 -12.26 -2.15 8.72
C THR A 8 -11.80 -1.29 9.92
N GLY A 9 -10.58 -0.75 9.88
CA GLY A 9 -9.94 -0.09 11.01
C GLY A 9 -9.49 -1.05 12.12
N THR A 10 -9.66 -2.36 11.92
CA THR A 10 -9.26 -3.42 12.86
C THR A 10 -8.12 -4.21 12.25
N MET A 11 -7.15 -4.61 13.08
CA MET A 11 -6.08 -5.52 12.68
C MET A 11 -6.60 -6.97 12.66
N ASP A 12 -7.56 -7.22 11.77
CA ASP A 12 -8.19 -8.53 11.59
C ASP A 12 -7.23 -9.56 10.95
N ALA A 13 -7.66 -10.82 10.87
CA ALA A 13 -6.84 -11.91 10.37
C ALA A 13 -6.35 -11.66 8.92
N ASP A 14 -7.19 -11.04 8.09
CA ASP A 14 -6.86 -10.69 6.71
C ASP A 14 -5.78 -9.59 6.66
N THR A 15 -5.91 -8.56 7.50
CA THR A 15 -4.92 -7.50 7.64
C THR A 15 -3.59 -8.04 8.13
N VAL A 16 -3.60 -8.92 9.15
CA VAL A 16 -2.38 -9.58 9.65
C VAL A 16 -1.73 -10.44 8.56
N ALA A 17 -2.52 -11.19 7.79
CA ALA A 17 -1.99 -12.01 6.69
C ALA A 17 -1.30 -11.14 5.61
N ALA A 18 -1.91 -10.00 5.25
CA ALA A 18 -1.30 -9.07 4.31
C ALA A 18 -0.05 -8.40 4.86
N VAL A 19 0.00 -8.05 6.15
CA VAL A 19 1.21 -7.50 6.77
C VAL A 19 2.34 -8.53 6.75
N LYS A 20 2.05 -9.81 7.01
CA LYS A 20 3.06 -10.88 6.89
C LYS A 20 3.58 -11.02 5.47
N ALA A 21 2.70 -10.97 4.47
CA ALA A 21 3.10 -11.01 3.07
C ALA A 21 3.99 -9.81 2.72
N PHE A 22 3.59 -8.60 3.13
CA PHE A 22 4.39 -7.39 2.94
C PHE A 22 5.77 -7.49 3.61
N GLN A 23 5.84 -7.94 4.86
CA GLN A 23 7.10 -8.15 5.56
C GLN A 23 7.99 -9.14 4.81
N THR A 24 7.43 -10.25 4.34
CA THR A 24 8.16 -11.26 3.55
C THR A 24 8.70 -10.67 2.25
N ASP A 25 7.88 -9.93 1.51
CA ASP A 25 8.27 -9.29 0.25
C ASP A 25 9.38 -8.25 0.43
N ARG A 26 9.50 -7.69 1.63
CA ARG A 26 10.52 -6.71 2.02
C ARG A 26 11.75 -7.32 2.71
N GLY A 27 11.79 -8.64 2.87
CA GLY A 27 12.87 -9.33 3.58
C GLY A 27 12.91 -9.06 5.08
N LEU A 28 11.80 -8.61 5.66
CA LEU A 28 11.62 -8.43 7.11
C LEU A 28 11.14 -9.74 7.74
N TYR A 29 11.30 -9.85 9.07
CA TYR A 29 10.69 -10.95 9.81
C TYR A 29 9.15 -10.84 9.76
N SER A 30 8.49 -11.90 9.32
CA SER A 30 7.04 -11.93 9.06
C SER A 30 6.20 -12.26 10.30
N TYR A 31 6.40 -11.52 11.40
CA TYR A 31 5.63 -11.73 12.64
C TYR A 31 4.21 -11.14 12.58
N GLY A 32 3.90 -10.33 11.56
CA GLY A 32 2.55 -9.80 11.32
C GLY A 32 2.14 -8.65 12.23
N VAL A 33 3.10 -8.04 12.93
CA VAL A 33 2.91 -6.84 13.76
C VAL A 33 3.53 -5.65 13.04
N LEU A 34 3.01 -4.46 13.27
CA LEU A 34 3.56 -3.22 12.74
C LEU A 34 4.58 -2.66 13.74
N ASP A 35 5.83 -3.10 13.65
CA ASP A 35 6.93 -2.49 14.40
C ASP A 35 7.50 -1.27 13.65
N TYR A 36 8.54 -0.64 14.22
CA TYR A 36 9.23 0.48 13.60
C TYR A 36 9.83 0.15 12.22
N SER A 37 10.36 -1.06 12.02
CA SER A 37 10.98 -1.43 10.74
C SER A 37 9.94 -1.60 9.63
N THR A 38 8.82 -2.25 9.96
CA THR A 38 7.67 -2.47 9.07
C THR A 38 6.98 -1.16 8.73
N MET A 39 6.78 -0.28 9.72
CA MET A 39 6.21 1.06 9.48
C MET A 39 7.10 1.89 8.55
N ASN A 40 8.43 1.88 8.76
CA ASN A 40 9.36 2.60 7.89
C ASN A 40 9.33 2.07 6.45
N GLU A 41 9.26 0.76 6.25
CA GLU A 41 9.14 0.19 4.90
C GLU A 41 7.78 0.48 4.26
N LEU A 42 6.69 0.51 5.04
CA LEU A 42 5.38 0.95 4.55
C LEU A 42 5.41 2.40 4.08
N ASP A 43 6.03 3.30 4.85
CA ASP A 43 6.15 4.72 4.49
C ASP A 43 6.96 4.90 3.21
N LYS A 44 8.10 4.22 3.08
CA LYS A 44 8.89 4.23 1.83
C LYS A 44 8.08 3.70 0.65
N ALA A 45 7.34 2.61 0.86
CA ALA A 45 6.56 2.00 -0.20
C ALA A 45 5.35 2.86 -0.61
N ALA A 46 4.74 3.57 0.35
CA ALA A 46 3.69 4.55 0.10
C ALA A 46 4.25 5.77 -0.65
N LEU A 47 5.40 6.29 -0.24
CA LEU A 47 6.08 7.39 -0.93
C LEU A 47 6.47 7.01 -2.36
N ALA A 48 7.04 5.82 -2.55
CA ALA A 48 7.37 5.30 -3.88
C ALA A 48 6.11 5.15 -4.74
N TYR A 49 5.00 4.69 -4.16
CA TYR A 49 3.72 4.62 -4.87
C TYR A 49 3.24 6.01 -5.29
N ILE A 50 3.21 6.99 -4.39
CA ILE A 50 2.73 8.35 -4.68
C ILE A 50 3.62 9.05 -5.71
N THR A 51 4.95 8.92 -5.59
CA THR A 51 5.91 9.56 -6.51
C THR A 51 5.92 8.89 -7.88
N SER A 52 5.74 7.57 -7.96
CA SER A 52 5.62 6.85 -9.24
C SER A 52 4.26 6.99 -9.93
N VAL A 53 3.20 7.36 -9.20
CA VAL A 53 1.88 7.69 -9.80
C VAL A 53 1.95 8.91 -10.73
N GLY A 54 2.97 9.77 -10.59
CA GLY A 54 3.25 10.82 -11.58
C GLY A 54 3.53 10.28 -13.00
N GLU A 55 3.95 9.01 -13.13
CA GLU A 55 4.19 8.35 -14.42
C GLU A 55 3.13 7.29 -14.77
N LYS A 56 2.40 6.74 -13.79
CA LYS A 56 1.39 5.70 -13.99
C LYS A 56 0.00 6.20 -13.57
N ASN A 57 -0.76 6.63 -14.57
CA ASN A 57 -2.20 6.91 -14.54
C ASN A 57 -2.61 7.85 -13.41
N ASP A 58 -2.39 9.15 -13.61
CA ASP A 58 -3.08 10.17 -12.85
C ASP A 58 -4.60 10.04 -13.11
N LEU A 59 -5.30 9.39 -12.17
CA LEU A 59 -6.74 9.19 -12.21
C LEU A 59 -7.51 10.53 -12.20
N GLN A 60 -6.91 11.59 -11.64
CA GLN A 60 -7.50 12.92 -11.66
C GLN A 60 -7.43 13.52 -13.06
N LEU A 61 -6.29 13.37 -13.75
CA LEU A 61 -6.15 13.75 -15.15
C LEU A 61 -7.06 12.94 -16.08
N GLU A 62 -7.12 11.62 -15.90
CA GLU A 62 -8.02 10.75 -16.65
C GLU A 62 -9.49 11.16 -16.46
N LYS A 63 -9.90 11.43 -15.21
CA LYS A 63 -11.26 11.89 -14.92
C LYS A 63 -11.52 13.29 -15.49
N ALA A 64 -10.55 14.19 -15.46
CA ALA A 64 -10.66 15.52 -16.05
C ALA A 64 -10.87 15.44 -17.58
N MET A 65 -10.14 14.55 -18.27
CA MET A 65 -10.35 14.31 -19.71
C MET A 65 -11.72 13.68 -20.00
N GLU A 66 -12.22 12.80 -19.13
CA GLU A 66 -13.56 12.21 -19.27
C GLU A 66 -14.66 13.26 -19.13
N LEU A 67 -14.55 14.18 -18.16
CA LEU A 67 -15.55 15.23 -17.90
C LEU A 67 -15.60 16.32 -18.97
N LEU A 68 -14.55 16.45 -19.80
CA LEU A 68 -14.47 17.42 -20.89
C LEU A 68 -15.06 16.89 -22.22
N LYS A 69 -15.40 15.61 -22.32
CA LYS A 69 -16.10 15.01 -23.48
C LYS A 69 -17.61 15.14 -23.35
#